data_AF-A0A353XQJ7-F1
#
_entry.id   AF-A0A353XQJ7-F1
#
_cell.length_a   1.000
_cell.length_b   1.000
_cell.length_c   1.000
_cell.angle_alpha   90.00
_cell.angle_beta   90.00
_cell.angle_gamma   90.00
#
_symmetry.space_group_name_H-M   'P 1'
#
loop_
_entity.id
_entity.type
_entity.pdbx_description
1 polymer ?
#
loop_
_entity_poly.entity_id
_entity_poly.type
_entity_poly.pdbx_seq_one_letter_code
_entity_poly.pdbx_strand_id
1 'polypeptide(L)'
;YIESALNLKLAGSLTSDHHLPPKASQFHWLNETRPKQTMCMVLQADSNKAALNKLKSVNSTVQQEDMSGATDFVSGWLAIAKDINRCAS
;
A
#
# COMPACT_ATOMS: atom_id res chain seq x y z
N TYR A 1 -1.49 -12.13 -5.28
CA TYR A 1 -2.33 -13.09 -4.53
C TYR A 1 -3.32 -12.39 -3.59
N ILE A 2 -2.87 -11.45 -2.76
CA ILE A 2 -3.74 -10.76 -1.79
C ILE A 2 -4.85 -9.93 -2.46
N GLU A 3 -4.58 -9.32 -3.61
CA GLU A 3 -5.57 -8.51 -4.34
C GLU A 3 -6.77 -9.35 -4.76
N SER A 4 -6.53 -10.54 -5.34
CA SER A 4 -7.60 -11.44 -5.75
C SER A 4 -8.41 -11.96 -4.54
N ALA A 5 -7.74 -12.24 -3.42
CA ALA A 5 -8.42 -12.74 -2.23
C ALA A 5 -9.31 -11.67 -1.56
N LEU A 6 -8.95 -10.39 -1.71
CA LEU A 6 -9.70 -9.24 -1.21
C LEU A 6 -10.60 -8.57 -2.26
N ASN A 7 -10.63 -9.09 -3.49
CA ASN A 7 -11.29 -8.47 -4.64
C ASN A 7 -10.86 -6.98 -4.85
N LEU A 8 -9.57 -6.71 -4.67
CA LEU A 8 -8.95 -5.40 -4.89
C LEU A 8 -8.33 -5.32 -6.28
N LYS A 9 -8.21 -4.09 -6.79
CA LYS A 9 -7.46 -3.78 -8.01
C LYS A 9 -6.35 -2.80 -7.69
N LEU A 10 -5.12 -3.15 -8.04
CA LEU A 10 -3.97 -2.26 -7.89
C LEU A 10 -4.06 -1.10 -8.88
N ALA A 11 -4.01 0.12 -8.37
CA ALA A 11 -3.97 1.33 -9.20
C ALA A 11 -2.55 1.65 -9.71
N GLY A 12 -1.52 1.24 -8.97
CA GLY A 12 -0.12 1.40 -9.33
C GLY A 12 0.80 1.36 -8.11
N SER A 13 2.10 1.59 -8.32
CA SER A 13 3.12 1.67 -7.28
C SER A 13 4.02 2.89 -7.47
N LEU A 14 4.65 3.34 -6.38
CA LEU A 14 5.62 4.45 -6.37
C LEU A 14 7.05 4.01 -6.72
N THR A 15 7.32 2.72 -6.58
CA THR A 15 8.52 2.05 -7.08
C THR A 15 8.24 0.55 -6.97
N SER A 16 8.78 -0.23 -7.91
CA SER A 16 8.85 -1.70 -7.77
C SER A 16 10.17 -2.15 -7.13
N ASP A 17 11.13 -1.24 -6.99
CA ASP A 17 12.45 -1.48 -6.42
C ASP A 17 12.60 -0.63 -5.15
N HIS A 18 12.72 -1.29 -3.99
CA HIS A 18 12.86 -0.61 -2.71
C HIS A 18 14.20 0.12 -2.54
N HIS A 19 15.19 -0.13 -3.41
CA HIS A 19 16.46 0.60 -3.44
C HIS A 19 16.37 1.92 -4.20
N LEU A 20 15.33 2.13 -5.00
CA LEU A 20 15.18 3.32 -5.83
C LEU A 20 14.12 4.27 -5.27
N PRO A 21 14.42 5.57 -5.14
CA PRO A 21 13.43 6.54 -4.72
C PRO A 21 12.33 6.70 -5.78
N PRO A 22 11.07 6.90 -5.37
CA PRO A 22 9.98 7.21 -6.28
C PRO A 22 10.24 8.46 -7.14
N LYS A 23 9.95 8.38 -8.43
CA LYS A 23 10.10 9.50 -9.36
C LYS A 23 8.93 10.48 -9.23
N ALA A 24 9.20 11.78 -9.42
CA ALA A 24 8.16 12.82 -9.44
C ALA A 24 7.02 12.51 -10.43
N SER A 25 7.35 11.94 -11.60
CA SER A 25 6.37 11.53 -12.61
C SER A 25 5.40 10.45 -12.11
N GLN A 26 5.82 9.56 -11.21
CA GLN A 26 4.92 8.54 -10.66
C GLN A 26 3.93 9.12 -9.65
N PHE A 27 4.35 10.07 -8.81
CA PHE A 27 3.42 10.81 -7.96
C PHE A 27 2.39 11.57 -8.79
N HIS A 28 2.84 12.23 -9.86
CA HIS A 28 1.94 12.96 -10.77
C HIS A 28 0.94 12.01 -11.43
N TRP A 29 1.42 10.93 -12.05
CA TRP A 29 0.58 9.93 -12.70
C TRP A 29 -0.46 9.34 -11.75
N LEU A 30 -0.07 8.89 -10.56
CA LEU A 30 -1.01 8.35 -9.56
C LEU A 30 -2.06 9.36 -9.11
N ASN A 31 -1.69 10.63 -8.96
CA ASN A 31 -2.64 11.67 -8.59
C ASN A 31 -3.68 11.95 -9.69
N GLU A 32 -3.34 11.72 -10.96
CA GLU A 32 -4.21 11.95 -12.12
C GLU A 32 -5.05 10.73 -12.51
N THR A 33 -4.49 9.53 -12.42
CA THR A 33 -5.11 8.30 -12.97
C THR A 33 -5.81 7.43 -11.93
N ARG A 34 -5.66 7.73 -10.64
CA ARG A 34 -6.28 6.94 -9.58
C ARG A 34 -7.80 6.89 -9.71
N PRO A 35 -8.43 5.71 -9.49
CA PRO A 35 -9.86 5.52 -9.74
C PRO A 35 -10.78 6.16 -8.69
N LYS A 36 -10.26 6.46 -7.49
CA LYS A 36 -11.00 7.16 -6.43
C LYS A 36 -10.17 8.31 -5.86
N GLN A 37 -10.85 9.31 -5.31
CA GLN A 37 -10.19 10.48 -4.69
C GLN A 37 -9.42 10.12 -3.42
N THR A 38 -9.90 9.13 -2.66
CA THR A 38 -9.21 8.58 -1.50
C THR A 38 -8.90 7.12 -1.79
N MET A 39 -7.61 6.79 -1.73
CA MET A 39 -7.07 5.45 -1.99
C MET A 39 -6.30 4.96 -0.77
N CYS A 40 -6.02 3.66 -0.71
CA CYS A 40 -5.11 3.09 0.28
C CYS A 40 -3.71 2.90 -0.31
N MET A 41 -2.69 3.37 0.40
CA MET A 41 -1.28 3.07 0.12
C MET A 41 -0.79 1.99 1.10
N VAL A 42 -0.35 0.86 0.56
CA VAL A 42 0.31 -0.19 1.34
C VAL A 42 1.81 0.07 1.33
N LEU A 43 2.41 0.18 2.52
CA LEU A 43 3.81 0.51 2.73
C LEU A 43 4.52 -0.63 3.46
N GLN A 44 5.81 -0.84 3.21
CA GLN A 44 6.61 -1.79 4.01
C GLN A 44 7.08 -1.18 5.34
N ALA A 45 7.18 0.14 5.45
CA ALA A 45 7.60 0.84 6.66
C ALA A 45 6.98 2.25 6.78
N ASP A 46 6.89 2.77 8.01
CA ASP A 46 6.34 4.11 8.35
C ASP A 46 7.28 5.28 7.92
N SER A 47 8.47 4.99 7.40
CA SER A 47 9.46 6.00 6.99
C SER A 47 9.06 6.83 5.76
N ASN A 48 7.89 6.58 5.16
CA ASN A 48 7.45 7.19 3.90
C ASN A 48 6.51 8.40 4.05
N LYS A 49 6.45 9.06 5.21
CA LYS A 49 5.59 10.25 5.43
C LYS A 49 5.81 11.36 4.39
N ALA A 50 7.05 11.59 3.98
CA ALA A 50 7.37 12.57 2.93
C ALA A 50 6.83 12.18 1.54
N ALA A 51 6.77 10.88 1.23
CA ALA A 51 6.17 10.38 0.00
C ALA A 51 4.64 10.48 0.05
N LEU A 52 4.03 10.16 1.21
CA LEU A 52 2.59 10.32 1.41
C LEU A 52 2.14 11.77 1.27
N ASN A 53 2.90 12.74 1.77
CA ASN A 53 2.57 14.17 1.64
C ASN A 53 2.58 14.68 0.19
N LYS A 54 3.28 13.99 -0.72
CA LYS A 54 3.27 14.30 -2.17
C LYS A 54 2.05 13.72 -2.88
N LEU A 55 1.43 12.71 -2.28
CA LEU A 55 0.12 12.22 -2.69
C LEU A 55 -0.93 13.09 -2.00
N LYS A 56 -2.07 13.30 -2.66
CA LYS A 56 -3.21 14.02 -2.05
C LYS A 56 -3.88 13.11 -0.99
N SER A 57 -5.20 13.19 -0.82
CA SER A 57 -5.96 12.31 0.08
C SER A 57 -5.67 10.83 -0.18
N VAL A 58 -4.91 10.20 0.71
CA VAL A 58 -4.51 8.79 0.66
C VAL A 58 -4.43 8.29 2.10
N ASN A 59 -5.17 7.22 2.40
CA ASN A 59 -4.98 6.45 3.63
C ASN A 59 -3.74 5.57 3.47
N SER A 60 -3.10 5.20 4.55
CA SER A 60 -1.95 4.29 4.48
C SER A 60 -2.01 3.21 5.54
N THR A 61 -1.40 2.08 5.22
CA THR A 61 -1.18 0.98 6.15
C THR A 61 0.22 0.43 5.94
N VAL A 62 0.87 0.01 7.03
CA VAL A 62 2.21 -0.59 7.00
C VAL A 62 2.07 -2.09 7.15
N GLN A 63 2.62 -2.85 6.21
CA GLN A 63 2.52 -4.31 6.14
C GLN A 63 3.93 -4.89 6.05
N GLN A 64 4.33 -5.62 7.08
CA GLN A 64 5.59 -6.37 7.08
C GLN A 64 5.39 -7.70 6.37
N GLU A 65 6.13 -7.91 5.29
CA GLU A 65 5.99 -9.11 4.47
C GLU A 65 6.46 -10.39 5.18
N ASP A 66 7.37 -10.25 6.15
CA ASP A 66 7.90 -11.37 6.93
C ASP A 66 6.91 -11.92 7.98
N MET A 67 5.80 -11.22 8.23
CA MET A 67 4.77 -11.57 9.21
C MET A 67 5.35 -11.88 10.60
N SER A 68 6.48 -11.27 10.96
CA SER A 68 7.25 -11.58 12.18
C SER A 68 6.47 -11.37 13.48
N GLY A 69 5.38 -10.60 13.46
CA GLY A 69 4.47 -10.41 14.59
C GLY A 69 3.43 -11.52 14.80
N ALA A 70 3.38 -12.55 13.95
CA ALA A 70 2.37 -13.61 14.01
C ALA A 70 2.95 -14.96 14.50
N THR A 71 2.09 -15.79 15.08
CA THR A 71 2.46 -17.13 15.58
C THR A 71 2.53 -18.17 14.46
N ASP A 72 1.83 -17.92 13.36
CA ASP A 72 1.76 -18.81 12.20
C ASP A 72 1.42 -18.01 10.94
N PHE A 73 1.67 -18.63 9.79
CA PHE A 73 1.44 -18.00 8.48
C PHE A 73 -0.01 -17.59 8.26
N VAL A 74 -0.99 -18.41 8.67
CA VAL A 74 -2.41 -18.15 8.38
C VAL A 74 -2.89 -16.96 9.18
N SER A 75 -2.54 -16.87 10.46
CA SER A 75 -2.88 -15.72 11.30
C SER A 75 -2.22 -14.43 10.82
N GLY A 76 -0.94 -14.48 10.44
CA GLY A 76 -0.21 -13.36 9.87
C GLY A 76 -0.82 -12.86 8.56
N TRP A 77 -1.07 -13.78 7.62
CA TRP A 77 -1.68 -13.45 6.34
C TRP A 77 -3.08 -12.85 6.51
N LEU A 78 -3.89 -13.41 7.41
CA LEU A 78 -5.24 -12.89 7.69
C LEU A 78 -5.22 -11.50 8.32
N ALA A 79 -4.24 -11.21 9.19
CA ALA A 79 -4.06 -9.88 9.76
C ALA A 79 -3.75 -8.85 8.66
N ILE A 80 -2.77 -9.14 7.79
CA ILE A 80 -2.42 -8.29 6.65
C ILE A 80 -3.64 -8.05 5.76
N ALA A 81 -4.37 -9.12 5.43
CA ALA A 81 -5.55 -9.04 4.58
C ALA A 81 -6.64 -8.13 5.17
N LYS A 82 -6.89 -8.24 6.48
CA LYS A 82 -7.86 -7.38 7.20
C LYS A 82 -7.44 -5.92 7.22
N ASP A 83 -6.16 -5.64 7.45
CA ASP A 83 -5.66 -4.26 7.52
C ASP A 83 -5.69 -3.57 6.16
N ILE A 84 -5.29 -4.27 5.09
CA ILE A 84 -5.40 -3.76 3.72
C ILE A 84 -6.87 -3.50 3.36
N ASN A 85 -7.77 -4.45 3.66
CA ASN A 85 -9.19 -4.29 3.35
C ASN A 85 -9.80 -3.09 4.10
N ARG A 86 -9.46 -2.91 5.39
CA ARG A 86 -9.91 -1.77 6.19
C ARG A 86 -9.41 -0.45 5.62
N CYS A 87 -8.16 -0.40 5.17
CA CYS A 87 -7.57 0.81 4.59
C CYS A 87 -8.18 1.18 3.24
N ALA A 88 -8.59 0.19 2.44
CA ALA A 88 -9.17 0.37 1.10
C ALA A 88 -10.70 0.55 1.08
N SER A 89 -11.38 0.33 2.22
CA SER A 89 -12.83 0.47 2.38
C SER A 89 -13.27 1.93 2.47
#